data_AF-A0A7J4S6M0-F1
#
_entry.id   AF-A0A7J4S6M0-F1
#
_cell.length_a   1.000
_cell.length_b   1.000
_cell.length_c   1.000
_cell.angle_alpha   90.00
_cell.angle_beta   90.00
_cell.angle_gamma   90.00
#
_symmetry.space_group_name_H-M   'P 1'
#
loop_
_entity.id
_entity.type
_entity.pdbx_description
1 polymer ?
#
loop_
_entity_poly.entity_id
_entity_poly.type
_entity_poly.pdbx_seq_one_letter_code
_entity_poly.pdbx_strand_id
1 'polypeptide(L)'
;IMVHGLLTATIPTKIGGDLDYIAREMTFEFLRPVFVGDTIRAEAVVTGAHPEAGHLAVAVDFECHNQDGKMVLAGSTRGIIRTKP
;
A
#
# COMPACT_ATOMS: atom_id res chain seq x y z
N ILE A 1 12.66 14.54 13.30
CA ILE A 1 12.80 13.15 13.84
C ILE A 1 12.48 12.18 12.71
N MET A 2 13.29 11.14 12.50
CA MET A 2 13.02 10.14 11.45
C MET A 2 11.84 9.25 11.88
N VAL A 3 10.93 9.01 10.95
CA VAL A 3 9.76 8.15 11.14
C VAL A 3 10.15 6.71 10.81
N HIS A 4 9.62 5.75 11.58
CA HIS A 4 9.80 4.32 11.30
C HIS A 4 9.26 3.97 9.91
N GLY A 5 9.99 3.19 9.11
CA GLY A 5 9.55 2.80 7.77
C GLY A 5 8.15 2.17 7.76
N LEU A 6 7.88 1.26 8.70
CA LEU A 6 6.55 0.64 8.82
C LEU A 6 5.44 1.62 9.21
N LEU A 7 5.74 2.72 9.90
CA LEU A 7 4.76 3.78 10.14
C LEU A 7 4.43 4.51 8.84
N THR A 8 5.42 4.78 7.98
CA THR A 8 5.17 5.28 6.61
C THR A 8 4.35 4.29 5.78
N ALA A 9 4.59 2.98 5.93
CA ALA A 9 3.84 1.93 5.24
C ALA A 9 2.37 1.85 5.66
N THR A 10 1.95 2.48 6.76
CA THR A 10 0.51 2.58 7.10
C THR A 10 -0.29 3.44 6.12
N ILE A 11 0.39 4.33 5.38
CA ILE A 11 -0.25 5.25 4.43
C ILE A 11 -0.79 4.51 3.20
N PRO A 12 0.02 3.77 2.41
CA PRO A 12 -0.51 3.04 1.26
C PRO A 12 -1.44 1.88 1.66
N THR A 13 -1.36 1.40 2.90
CA THR A 13 -2.16 0.26 3.37
C THR A 13 -3.55 0.65 3.87
N LYS A 14 -3.87 1.96 3.90
CA LYS A 14 -5.22 2.43 4.23
C LYS A 14 -6.32 1.84 3.35
N ILE A 15 -6.01 1.61 2.07
CA ILE A 15 -6.93 0.98 1.11
C ILE A 15 -7.39 -0.41 1.57
N GLY A 16 -6.60 -1.09 2.40
CA GLY A 16 -6.96 -2.36 3.04
C GLY A 16 -8.27 -2.29 3.82
N GLY A 17 -8.42 -1.24 4.64
CA GLY A 17 -9.63 -1.03 5.44
C GLY A 17 -10.81 -0.55 4.61
N ASP A 18 -10.56 0.26 3.57
CA ASP A 18 -11.64 0.85 2.75
C ASP A 18 -12.27 -0.18 1.80
N LEU A 19 -11.50 -1.19 1.36
CA LEU A 19 -11.95 -2.20 0.40
C LEU A 19 -12.28 -3.56 1.02
N ASP A 20 -12.30 -3.69 2.36
CA ASP A 20 -12.36 -5.01 3.02
C ASP A 20 -11.27 -5.97 2.49
N TYR A 21 -10.08 -5.43 2.18
CA TYR A 21 -8.95 -6.12 1.56
C TYR A 21 -7.99 -6.66 2.62
N ILE A 22 -7.79 -7.99 2.59
CA ILE A 22 -6.82 -8.69 3.42
C ILE A 22 -5.58 -8.96 2.57
N ALA A 23 -4.53 -8.17 2.79
CA ALA A 23 -3.21 -8.45 2.24
C ALA A 23 -2.66 -9.76 2.83
N ARG A 24 -2.27 -10.69 1.96
CA ARG A 24 -1.64 -11.97 2.31
C ARG A 24 -0.13 -11.90 2.18
N GLU A 25 0.35 -11.14 1.19
CA GLU A 25 1.76 -10.89 0.93
C GLU A 25 1.97 -9.39 0.72
N MET A 26 3.06 -8.85 1.25
CA MET A 26 3.42 -7.44 1.11
C MET A 26 4.94 -7.32 0.98
N THR A 27 5.38 -6.53 0.01
CA THR A 27 6.78 -6.14 -0.17
C THR A 27 6.89 -4.64 0.00
N PHE A 28 7.90 -4.19 0.74
CA PHE A 28 8.19 -2.77 0.95
C PHE A 28 9.66 -2.49 0.67
N GLU A 29 9.93 -1.50 -0.17
CA GLU A 29 11.26 -0.97 -0.42
C GLU A 29 11.34 0.48 0.08
N PHE A 30 12.06 0.68 1.19
CA PHE A 30 12.25 1.99 1.81
C PHE A 30 13.43 2.73 1.19
N LEU A 31 13.15 3.43 0.09
CA LEU A 31 14.17 4.09 -0.73
C LEU A 31 14.84 5.29 -0.03
N ARG A 32 14.08 6.02 0.80
CA ARG A 32 14.54 7.26 1.46
C ARG A 32 13.89 7.40 2.84
N PRO A 33 14.59 7.99 3.83
CA PRO A 33 14.00 8.26 5.13
C PRO A 33 12.89 9.33 5.03
N VAL A 34 11.86 9.18 5.86
CA VAL A 34 10.80 10.17 6.07
C VAL A 34 10.97 10.80 7.44
N PHE A 35 10.68 12.10 7.56
CA PHE A 35 10.79 12.83 8.81
C PHE A 35 9.45 13.42 9.23
N VAL A 36 9.29 13.62 10.55
CA VAL A 36 8.16 14.38 11.10
C VAL A 36 8.08 15.75 10.41
N GLY A 37 6.89 16.07 9.88
CA GLY A 37 6.63 17.28 9.10
C GLY A 37 6.56 17.05 7.59
N ASP A 38 7.07 15.92 7.08
CA ASP A 38 6.91 15.57 5.67
C ASP A 38 5.45 15.27 5.33
N THR A 39 5.03 15.74 4.15
CA THR A 39 3.74 15.36 3.57
C THR A 39 3.96 14.24 2.59
N ILE A 40 3.37 13.07 2.87
CA ILE A 40 3.51 11.88 2.02
C ILE A 40 2.21 11.65 1.25
N ARG A 41 2.32 11.56 -0.08
CA ARG A 41 1.25 11.12 -0.97
C ARG A 41 1.51 9.68 -1.38
N ALA A 42 0.55 8.80 -1.15
CA ALA A 42 0.56 7.43 -1.63
C ALA A 42 -0.37 7.28 -2.83
N GLU A 43 0.08 6.55 -3.84
CA GLU A 43 -0.71 6.14 -4.99
C GLU A 43 -0.63 4.62 -5.10
N ALA A 44 -1.76 3.99 -5.38
CA ALA A 44 -1.87 2.54 -5.49
C ALA A 44 -2.61 2.19 -6.79
N VAL A 45 -2.09 1.21 -7.51
CA VAL A 45 -2.62 0.74 -8.80
C VAL A 45 -2.95 -0.73 -8.66
N VAL A 46 -4.21 -1.09 -8.92
CA VAL A 46 -4.60 -2.50 -9.02
C VAL A 46 -4.01 -3.06 -10.31
N THR A 47 -3.05 -3.98 -10.18
CA THR A 47 -2.35 -4.60 -11.31
C THR A 47 -2.98 -5.91 -11.74
N GLY A 48 -3.83 -6.50 -10.89
CA GLY A 48 -4.62 -7.69 -11.23
C GLY A 48 -5.82 -7.85 -10.31
N ALA A 49 -6.94 -8.31 -10.86
CA ALA A 49 -8.15 -8.64 -10.12
C ALA A 49 -8.83 -9.85 -10.77
N HIS A 50 -8.91 -10.96 -10.04
CA HIS A 50 -9.41 -12.24 -10.55
C HIS A 50 -10.46 -12.83 -9.59
N PRO A 51 -11.69 -13.11 -10.07
CA PRO A 51 -12.69 -13.77 -9.24
C PRO A 51 -12.25 -15.18 -8.86
N GLU A 52 -12.39 -15.53 -7.60
CA GLU A 52 -12.20 -16.88 -7.06
C GLU A 52 -13.43 -17.32 -6.25
N ALA A 53 -13.47 -18.58 -5.81
CA ALA A 53 -14.59 -19.10 -5.02
C ALA A 53 -14.71 -18.33 -3.68
N GLY A 54 -15.69 -17.43 -3.60
CA GLY A 54 -16.05 -16.67 -2.39
C GLY A 54 -15.24 -15.40 -2.12
N HIS A 55 -14.37 -14.97 -3.04
CA HIS A 55 -13.60 -13.73 -2.91
C HIS A 55 -13.01 -13.27 -4.26
N LEU A 56 -12.52 -12.02 -4.30
CA LEU A 56 -11.73 -11.49 -5.41
C LEU A 56 -10.26 -11.50 -5.02
N ALA A 57 -9.41 -12.21 -5.77
CA ALA A 57 -7.96 -12.11 -5.62
C ALA A 57 -7.47 -10.80 -6.26
N VAL A 58 -6.67 -10.03 -5.53
CA VAL A 58 -6.22 -8.70 -5.96
C VAL A 58 -4.72 -8.54 -5.75
N ALA A 59 -4.05 -8.03 -6.79
CA ALA A 59 -2.67 -7.57 -6.76
C ALA A 59 -2.64 -6.04 -6.92
N VAL A 60 -1.82 -5.38 -6.10
CA VAL A 60 -1.72 -3.92 -6.07
C VAL A 60 -0.26 -3.52 -5.96
N ASP A 61 0.18 -2.60 -6.81
CA ASP A 61 1.46 -1.90 -6.65
C ASP A 61 1.21 -0.52 -6.06
N PHE A 62 2.13 -0.02 -5.24
CA PHE A 62 2.01 1.30 -4.65
C PHE A 62 3.34 2.04 -4.59
N GLU A 63 3.24 3.36 -4.67
CA GLU A 63 4.36 4.29 -4.57
C GLU A 63 3.97 5.42 -3.61
N CYS A 64 4.95 5.90 -2.84
CA CYS A 64 4.78 7.02 -1.93
C CYS A 64 5.82 8.09 -2.24
N HIS A 65 5.38 9.33 -2.39
CA HIS A 65 6.23 10.49 -2.65
C HIS A 65 6.12 11.51 -1.53
N ASN A 66 7.22 12.19 -1.24
CA ASN A 66 7.21 13.36 -0.35
C ASN A 66 6.73 14.63 -1.10
N GLN A 67 6.67 15.76 -0.38
CA GLN A 67 6.29 17.06 -0.92
C GLN A 67 7.17 17.57 -2.07
N ASP A 68 8.40 17.05 -2.21
CA ASP A 68 9.33 17.42 -3.28
C ASP A 68 9.23 16.49 -4.50
N GLY A 69 8.25 15.58 -4.51
CA GLY A 69 8.06 14.58 -5.55
C GLY A 69 9.06 13.41 -5.49
N LYS A 70 9.90 13.31 -4.44
CA LYS A 70 10.85 12.21 -4.28
C LYS A 70 10.13 10.98 -3.76
N MET A 71 10.29 9.86 -4.46
CA MET A 71 9.77 8.58 -4.00
C MET A 71 10.50 8.13 -2.72
N VAL A 72 9.76 7.82 -1.67
CA VAL A 72 10.31 7.43 -0.36
C VAL A 72 10.06 5.96 -0.04
N LEU A 73 8.98 5.40 -0.58
CA LEU A 73 8.57 4.02 -0.39
C LEU A 73 7.91 3.52 -1.69
N ALA A 74 8.30 2.34 -2.13
CA ALA A 74 7.63 1.58 -3.18
C ALA A 74 7.30 0.18 -2.67
N GLY A 75 6.36 -0.49 -3.30
CA GLY A 75 6.06 -1.86 -2.94
C GLY A 75 4.88 -2.45 -3.68
N SER A 76 4.54 -3.67 -3.29
CA SER A 76 3.42 -4.41 -3.85
C SER A 76 2.74 -5.26 -2.79
N THR A 77 1.48 -5.57 -3.04
CA THR A 77 0.66 -6.42 -2.18
C THR A 77 -0.13 -7.41 -3.02
N ARG A 78 -0.34 -8.60 -2.45
CA ARG A 78 -1.25 -9.61 -2.99
C ARG A 78 -2.17 -10.07 -1.87
N GLY A 79 -3.44 -10.21 -2.16
CA GLY A 79 -4.43 -10.48 -1.14
C GLY A 79 -5.81 -10.72 -1.71
N ILE A 80 -6.81 -10.60 -0.85
CA ILE A 80 -8.19 -10.92 -1.19
C ILE A 80 -9.15 -9.84 -0.71
N ILE A 81 -10.15 -9.52 -1.52
CA ILE A 81 -11.33 -8.77 -1.10
C ILE A 81 -12.46 -9.79 -0.93
N ARG A 82 -13.08 -9.83 0.26
CA ARG A 82 -14.26 -10.68 0.43
C ARG A 82 -15.42 -10.07 -0.33
N THR A 83 -16.01 -10.83 -1.25
CA THR A 83 -17.35 -10.51 -1.74
C THR A 83 -18.31 -10.76 -0.59
N LYS A 84 -19.04 -9.73 -0.14
CA LYS A 84 -20.11 -9.90 0.85
C LYS A 84 -21.07 -10.98 0.31
N PRO A 85 -21.57 -11.88 1.17
CA PRO A 85 -22.59 -12.85 0.76
C PRO A 85 -23.86 -12.16 0.25
#